data_AF-A0A662IJC7-F1
#
_entry.id   AF-A0A662IJC7-F1
#
_cell.length_a   1.000
_cell.length_b   1.000
_cell.length_c   1.000
_cell.angle_alpha   90.00
_cell.angle_beta   90.00
_cell.angle_gamma   90.00
#
_symmetry.space_group_name_H-M   'P 1'
#
loop_
_entity.id
_entity.type
_entity.pdbx_description
1 polymer ?
#
loop_
_entity_poly.entity_id
_entity_poly.type
_entity_poly.pdbx_seq_one_letter_code
_entity_poly.pdbx_strand_id
1 'polypeptide(L)'
;MSTTYENFIGGHAGIVVHNSNDALKAAFMNMYAFTELQKSVAESLGVEPGYYLHIADSYHVYGRDWKWVEKFVEQIETGVSKRYWLTTQDFLRMAFR
;
A
#
# COMPACT_ATOMS: atom_id res chain seq x y z
N MET A 1 21.72 -2.72 33.44
CA MET A 1 21.40 -3.95 32.68
C MET A 1 20.71 -3.48 31.41
N SER A 2 21.49 -3.24 30.36
CA SER A 2 21.03 -2.69 29.08
C SER A 2 20.70 -3.87 28.17
N THR A 3 19.43 -4.24 28.07
CA THR A 3 18.96 -5.24 27.12
C THR A 3 18.86 -4.60 25.75
N THR A 4 19.96 -4.65 25.02
CA THR A 4 20.15 -4.11 23.67
C THR A 4 19.36 -4.85 22.57
N TYR A 5 18.38 -5.67 22.95
CA TYR A 5 17.49 -6.41 22.05
C TYR A 5 16.13 -5.73 21.83
N GLU A 6 15.87 -4.60 22.50
CA GLU A 6 14.57 -3.91 22.43
C GLU A 6 14.29 -3.21 21.09
N ASN A 7 15.29 -3.01 20.20
CA ASN A 7 15.15 -2.11 19.04
C ASN A 7 15.13 -2.79 17.66
N PHE A 8 14.83 -4.09 17.56
CA PHE A 8 14.48 -4.69 16.25
C PHE A 8 13.43 -5.81 16.33
N ILE A 9 13.24 -6.43 17.49
CA ILE A 9 12.34 -7.60 17.66
C ILE A 9 11.59 -7.47 19.00
N GLY A 10 11.03 -6.30 19.27
CA GLY A 10 10.27 -5.98 20.49
C GLY A 10 8.84 -6.56 20.51
N GLY A 11 8.69 -7.84 20.20
CA GLY A 11 7.41 -8.56 20.28
C GLY A 11 6.53 -8.42 19.01
N HIS A 12 6.47 -9.50 18.23
CA HIS A 12 5.55 -9.73 17.10
C HIS A 12 5.75 -8.87 15.83
N ALA A 13 6.93 -8.96 15.19
CA ALA A 13 7.13 -8.40 13.85
C ALA A 13 6.67 -9.38 12.75
N GLY A 14 5.89 -8.89 11.79
CA GLY A 14 5.58 -9.58 10.53
C GLY A 14 6.55 -9.14 9.44
N ILE A 15 7.41 -10.05 8.96
CA ILE A 15 8.33 -9.78 7.84
C ILE A 15 7.75 -10.44 6.59
N VAL A 16 7.56 -9.64 5.54
CA VAL A 16 7.15 -10.12 4.22
C VAL A 16 8.26 -9.82 3.23
N VAL A 17 8.69 -10.87 2.51
CA VAL A 17 9.76 -10.78 1.52
C VAL A 17 9.20 -11.11 0.15
N HIS A 18 9.39 -10.19 -0.80
CA HIS A 18 9.06 -10.33 -2.20
C HIS A 18 10.34 -10.40 -3.04
N ASN A 19 10.42 -11.38 -3.95
CA ASN A 19 11.45 -11.36 -4.99
C ASN A 19 11.19 -10.22 -6.00
N SER A 20 9.92 -9.98 -6.32
CA SER A 20 9.50 -8.96 -7.28
C SER A 20 8.21 -8.32 -6.82
N ASN A 21 8.14 -6.99 -6.86
CA ASN A 21 6.94 -6.24 -6.48
C ASN A 21 6.74 -5.02 -7.39
N ASP A 22 5.59 -4.99 -8.06
CA ASP A 22 5.13 -3.83 -8.84
C ASP A 22 4.78 -2.69 -7.88
N ALA A 23 5.64 -1.67 -7.87
CA ALA A 23 5.59 -0.53 -6.97
C ALA A 23 4.33 0.34 -7.16
N LEU A 24 3.80 0.42 -8.38
CA LEU A 24 2.69 1.33 -8.69
C LEU A 24 1.34 0.66 -8.50
N LYS A 25 1.19 -0.59 -8.97
CA LYS A 25 -0.12 -1.25 -9.03
C LYS A 25 -0.38 -2.24 -7.91
N ALA A 26 0.66 -2.86 -7.36
CA ALA A 26 0.50 -3.98 -6.43
C ALA A 26 1.01 -3.68 -5.03
N ALA A 27 2.11 -2.94 -4.88
CA ALA A 27 2.79 -2.74 -3.60
C ALA A 27 1.85 -2.26 -2.49
N PHE A 28 1.06 -1.22 -2.75
CA PHE A 28 0.11 -0.70 -1.77
C PHE A 28 -0.90 -1.76 -1.30
N MET A 29 -1.55 -2.46 -2.23
CA MET A 29 -2.54 -3.47 -1.90
C MET A 29 -1.92 -4.69 -1.23
N ASN A 30 -0.69 -5.06 -1.59
CA ASN A 30 0.06 -6.10 -0.91
C ASN A 30 0.32 -5.72 0.54
N MET A 31 0.87 -4.53 0.79
CA MET A 31 1.13 -4.04 2.15
C MET A 31 -0.15 -4.03 2.98
N TYR A 32 -1.25 -3.50 2.43
CA TYR A 32 -2.55 -3.50 3.09
C TYR A 32 -3.02 -4.91 3.46
N ALA A 33 -2.99 -5.84 2.50
CA ALA A 33 -3.43 -7.22 2.73
C ALA A 33 -2.58 -7.93 3.80
N PHE A 34 -1.26 -7.73 3.79
CA PHE A 34 -0.38 -8.33 4.78
C PHE A 34 -0.52 -7.71 6.17
N THR A 35 -0.76 -6.40 6.27
CA THR A 35 -1.05 -5.77 7.56
C THR A 35 -2.38 -6.24 8.14
N GLU A 36 -3.41 -6.45 7.31
CA GLU A 36 -4.68 -7.03 7.76
C GLU A 36 -4.51 -8.49 8.19
N LEU A 37 -3.75 -9.28 7.43
CA LEU A 37 -3.42 -10.65 7.82
C LEU A 37 -2.67 -10.70 9.16
N GLN A 38 -1.65 -9.85 9.33
CA GLN A 38 -0.89 -9.74 10.57
C GLN A 38 -1.80 -9.40 11.74
N LYS A 39 -2.73 -8.45 11.56
CA LYS A 39 -3.72 -8.08 12.55
C LYS A 39 -4.64 -9.25 12.91
N SER A 40 -5.21 -9.95 11.92
CA SER A 40 -6.09 -11.11 12.19
C SER A 40 -5.37 -12.23 12.93
N VAL A 41 -4.10 -12.50 12.60
CA VAL A 41 -3.29 -13.49 13.33
C VAL A 41 -3.04 -13.03 14.77
N ALA A 42 -2.66 -11.76 14.98
CA ALA A 42 -2.44 -11.21 16.32
C ALA A 42 -3.71 -11.30 17.19
N GLU A 43 -4.87 -10.93 16.64
CA GLU A 43 -6.17 -11.06 17.29
C GLU A 43 -6.47 -12.51 17.71
N SER A 44 -6.22 -13.49 16.82
CA SER A 44 -6.44 -14.91 17.12
C SER A 44 -5.54 -15.45 18.24
N LEU A 45 -4.36 -14.84 18.42
CA LEU A 45 -3.39 -15.22 19.44
C LEU A 45 -3.57 -14.43 20.75
N GLY A 46 -4.46 -13.44 20.78
CA GLY A 46 -4.67 -12.57 21.93
C GLY A 46 -3.47 -11.67 22.24
N VAL A 47 -2.71 -11.28 21.21
CA VAL A 47 -1.56 -10.38 21.32
C VAL A 47 -1.76 -9.13 20.47
N GLU A 48 -1.00 -8.08 20.76
CA GLU A 48 -1.01 -6.87 19.93
C GLU A 48 -0.23 -7.08 18.62
N PRO A 49 -0.68 -6.51 17.49
CA PRO A 49 0.08 -6.53 16.25
C PRO A 49 1.33 -5.66 16.38
N GLY A 50 2.51 -6.23 16.12
CA GLY A 50 3.77 -5.47 16.12
C GLY A 50 4.14 -4.88 14.75
N TYR A 51 5.44 -4.69 14.52
CA TYR A 51 5.95 -4.00 13.34
C TYR A 51 5.72 -4.79 12.03
N TYR A 52 5.43 -4.08 10.94
CA TYR A 52 5.36 -4.65 9.58
C TYR A 52 6.60 -4.24 8.78
N LEU A 53 7.36 -5.24 8.30
CA LEU A 53 8.52 -5.02 7.45
C LEU A 53 8.29 -5.61 6.05
N HIS A 54 8.27 -4.75 5.04
CA HIS A 54 8.14 -5.13 3.64
C HIS A 54 9.51 -5.07 2.96
N ILE A 55 10.04 -6.22 2.54
CA ILE A 55 11.30 -6.32 1.82
C ILE A 55 11.00 -6.76 0.40
N ALA A 56 11.47 -6.01 -0.59
CA ALA A 56 11.36 -6.39 -2.00
C ALA A 56 12.74 -6.32 -2.65
N ASP A 57 13.17 -7.42 -3.28
CA ASP A 57 14.44 -7.47 -4.01
C ASP A 57 14.35 -6.64 -5.31
N SER A 58 13.32 -6.88 -6.12
CA SER A 58 13.00 -6.05 -7.29
C SER A 58 11.73 -5.22 -7.07
N TYR A 59 11.91 -4.01 -6.52
CA TYR A 59 10.83 -3.02 -6.39
C TYR A 59 10.79 -2.12 -7.62
N HIS A 60 9.87 -2.38 -8.54
CA HIS A 60 9.96 -1.84 -9.90
C HIS A 60 8.63 -1.30 -10.44
N VAL A 61 8.74 -0.46 -11.45
CA VAL A 61 7.62 0.00 -12.28
C VAL A 61 7.84 -0.50 -13.70
N TYR A 62 6.81 -1.07 -14.31
CA TYR A 62 6.86 -1.43 -15.73
C TYR A 62 6.89 -0.19 -16.61
N GLY A 63 7.77 -0.15 -17.62
CA GLY A 63 7.91 1.02 -18.51
C GLY A 63 6.61 1.46 -19.18
N ARG A 64 5.70 0.52 -19.48
CA ARG A 64 4.37 0.82 -20.04
C ARG A 64 3.48 1.67 -19.13
N ASP A 65 3.77 1.68 -17.84
CA ASP A 65 3.00 2.36 -16.79
C ASP A 65 3.64 3.68 -16.35
N TRP A 66 4.75 4.10 -16.96
CA TRP A 66 5.47 5.32 -16.59
C TRP A 66 4.59 6.58 -16.62
N LYS A 67 3.73 6.70 -17.64
CA LYS A 67 2.75 7.80 -17.74
C LYS A 67 1.83 7.91 -16.52
N TRP A 68 1.55 6.79 -15.84
CA TRP A 68 0.71 6.76 -14.65
C TRP A 68 1.50 7.14 -13.40
N VAL A 69 2.80 6.82 -13.34
CA VAL A 69 3.69 7.34 -12.30
C VAL A 69 3.76 8.85 -12.35
N GLU A 70 3.96 9.44 -13.54
CA GLU A 70 4.01 10.89 -13.71
C GLU A 70 2.71 11.56 -13.21
N LYS A 71 1.55 10.97 -13.56
CA LYS A 71 0.26 11.46 -13.09
C LYS A 71 0.09 11.31 -11.57
N PHE A 72 0.58 10.22 -11.00
CA PHE A 72 0.52 9.99 -9.57
C PHE A 72 1.39 11.02 -8.80
N VAL A 73 2.59 11.31 -9.28
CA VAL A 73 3.47 12.35 -8.72
C VAL A 73 2.82 13.73 -8.83
N GLU A 74 2.28 14.09 -9.99
CA GLU A 74 1.56 15.36 -10.19
C GLU A 74 0.39 15.50 -9.18
N GLN A 75 -0.36 14.43 -8.93
CA GLN A 75 -1.45 14.42 -7.95
C GLN A 75 -0.94 14.65 -6.52
N ILE A 76 0.20 14.07 -6.14
CA ILE A 76 0.81 14.28 -4.82
C ILE A 76 1.27 15.73 -4.67
N GLU A 77 1.98 16.26 -5.66
CA GLU A 77 2.55 17.62 -5.62
C GLU A 77 1.46 18.69 -5.60
N THR A 78 0.38 18.49 -6.36
CA THR A 78 -0.72 19.46 -6.46
C THR A 78 -1.77 19.28 -5.37
N GLY A 79 -1.85 18.09 -4.76
CA GLY A 79 -2.93 17.69 -3.85
C GLY A 79 -4.29 17.56 -4.54
N VAL A 80 -4.35 17.60 -5.87
CA VAL A 80 -5.60 17.56 -6.64
C VAL A 80 -5.76 16.21 -7.33
N SER A 81 -6.72 15.40 -6.88
CA SER A 81 -7.12 14.20 -7.59
C SER A 81 -8.26 14.50 -8.56
N LYS A 82 -7.97 14.44 -9.87
CA LYS A 82 -9.00 14.57 -10.91
C LYS A 82 -9.75 13.26 -11.06
N ARG A 83 -11.06 13.30 -10.80
CA ARG A 83 -11.97 12.18 -11.00
C ARG A 83 -12.31 12.08 -12.49
N TYR A 84 -11.86 11.02 -13.15
CA TYR A 84 -12.15 10.76 -14.57
C TYR A 84 -13.43 9.93 -14.79
N TRP A 85 -14.13 9.55 -13.72
CA TRP A 85 -15.39 8.83 -13.80
C TRP A 85 -16.56 9.69 -13.34
N LEU A 86 -17.61 9.69 -14.14
CA LEU A 86 -18.88 10.36 -13.83
C LEU A 86 -19.75 9.44 -12.98
N THR A 87 -20.55 10.01 -12.09
CA THR A 87 -21.66 9.25 -11.52
C THR A 87 -22.74 9.07 -12.59
N THR A 88 -23.59 8.04 -12.44
CA THR A 88 -24.75 7.85 -13.33
C THR A 88 -25.61 9.12 -13.40
N GLN A 89 -25.75 9.82 -12.27
CA GLN A 89 -26.53 11.07 -12.20
C GLN A 89 -25.85 12.21 -12.97
N ASP A 90 -24.52 12.31 -12.93
CA ASP A 90 -23.78 13.31 -13.70
C ASP A 90 -23.86 13.03 -15.20
N PHE A 91 -23.76 11.76 -15.59
CA PHE A 91 -23.92 11.35 -16.99
C PHE A 91 -25.32 11.66 -17.52
N LEU A 92 -26.38 11.31 -16.77
CA LEU A 92 -27.77 11.61 -17.16
C LEU A 92 -27.99 13.12 -17.35
N ARG A 93 -27.44 13.96 -16.45
CA ARG A 93 -27.52 15.43 -16.60
C ARG A 93 -26.79 15.96 -17.83
N MET A 94 -25.72 15.31 -18.27
CA MET A 94 -24.99 15.69 -19.48
C MET A 94 -25.68 15.21 -20.75
N ALA A 95 -26.26 14.01 -20.74
CA ALA A 95 -26.86 13.37 -21.92
C ALA A 95 -28.21 13.98 -22.33
N PHE A 96 -28.94 14.57 -21.38
CA PHE A 96 -30.26 15.18 -21.60
C PHE A 96 -30.23 16.71 -21.46
N ARG A 97 -29.05 17.33 -21.61
CA ARG A 97 -28.87 18.78 -21.77
C ARG A 97 -28.83 19.13 -23.26
#